data_AF-A0A7W1QUK2-F1
#
_entry.id   AF-A0A7W1QUK2-F1
#
_cell.length_a   1.000
_cell.length_b   1.000
_cell.length_c   1.000
_cell.angle_alpha   90.00
_cell.angle_beta   90.00
_cell.angle_gamma   90.00
#
_symmetry.space_group_name_H-M   'P 1'
#
loop_
_entity.id
_entity.type
_entity.pdbx_description
1 polymer ?
#
loop_
_entity_poly.entity_id
_entity_poly.type
_entity_poly.pdbx_seq_one_letter_code
_entity_poly.pdbx_strand_id
1 'polypeptide(L)'
;MRSYETSVADKAHVLAEAPSIDLPLLLRALRAVRDGDFTVELPADWPGVGGKIADTFNEMLAANRQVARELEQVGKEVGVHGKTRQRVKFDRRNGCWGVMETHVNTLVDDLLWPTAEVTRSIAAVAKGDLSQTMRLEVEGRPLEGEFLRSARIVNTMIEQ
;
A
#
# COMPACT_ATOMS: atom_id res chain seq x y z
N MET A 1 15.17 53.43 -56.72
CA MET A 1 16.11 53.13 -55.63
C MET A 1 15.47 53.48 -54.29
N ARG A 2 14.58 52.62 -53.78
CA ARG A 2 14.15 52.61 -52.37
C ARG A 2 13.31 51.35 -52.12
N SER A 3 13.99 50.24 -51.96
CA SER A 3 13.37 48.93 -51.74
C SER A 3 14.34 48.05 -50.96
N TYR A 4 14.72 48.47 -49.74
CA TYR A 4 15.57 47.70 -48.81
C TYR A 4 15.42 48.14 -47.34
N GLU A 5 14.24 48.55 -46.87
CA GLU A 5 14.06 48.93 -45.45
C GLU A 5 12.87 48.26 -44.76
N THR A 6 12.40 47.12 -45.29
CA THR A 6 11.28 46.36 -44.68
C THR A 6 11.61 44.87 -44.56
N SER A 7 12.84 44.53 -44.15
CA SER A 7 13.27 43.12 -44.01
C SER A 7 14.20 42.88 -42.82
N VAL A 8 14.05 43.64 -41.73
CA VAL A 8 14.76 43.36 -40.46
C VAL A 8 13.81 43.25 -39.27
N ALA A 9 12.59 43.80 -39.35
CA ALA A 9 11.61 43.74 -38.26
C ALA A 9 10.86 42.40 -38.18
N ASP A 10 10.95 41.53 -39.20
CA ASP A 10 10.19 40.27 -39.27
C ASP A 10 11.01 39.03 -38.83
N LYS A 11 12.22 39.25 -38.32
CA LYS A 11 13.08 38.21 -37.71
C LYS A 11 13.10 38.28 -36.19
N ALA A 12 12.05 38.80 -35.57
CA ALA A 12 11.69 38.43 -34.20
C ALA A 12 11.12 37.01 -34.24
N HIS A 13 12.02 36.07 -34.53
CA HIS A 13 11.81 34.64 -34.39
C HIS A 13 11.20 34.44 -33.00
N VAL A 14 9.96 33.95 -32.98
CA VAL A 14 9.26 33.46 -31.81
C VAL A 14 10.24 32.56 -31.07
N LEU A 15 10.90 33.10 -30.05
CA LEU A 15 11.52 32.30 -29.01
C LEU A 15 10.32 31.75 -28.27
N ALA A 16 9.91 30.52 -28.62
CA ALA A 16 8.98 29.78 -27.79
C ALA A 16 9.53 29.87 -26.36
N GLU A 17 8.82 30.57 -25.47
CA GLU A 17 9.18 30.60 -24.06
C GLU A 17 9.36 29.15 -23.64
N ALA A 18 10.55 28.82 -23.12
CA ALA A 18 10.81 27.47 -22.63
C ALA A 18 9.66 27.09 -21.69
N PRO A 19 9.08 25.88 -21.82
CA PRO A 19 7.85 25.54 -21.13
C PRO A 19 7.94 25.91 -19.65
N SER A 20 7.17 26.88 -19.16
CA SER A 20 7.23 27.22 -17.74
C SER A 20 6.40 26.21 -16.94
N ILE A 21 6.74 26.00 -15.67
CA ILE A 21 5.92 25.17 -14.77
C ILE A 21 4.47 25.67 -14.73
N ASP A 22 3.50 24.76 -14.91
CA ASP A 22 2.08 25.06 -14.77
C ASP A 22 1.65 24.83 -13.31
N LEU A 23 1.68 25.90 -12.51
CA LEU A 23 1.30 25.86 -11.10
C LEU A 23 -0.18 25.49 -10.87
N PRO A 24 -1.17 26.01 -11.64
CA PRO A 24 -2.54 25.51 -11.58
C PRO A 24 -2.65 24.00 -11.79
N LEU A 25 -1.93 23.42 -12.76
CA LEU A 25 -1.92 21.98 -12.99
C LEU A 25 -1.31 21.23 -11.80
N LEU A 26 -0.17 21.69 -11.29
CA LEU A 26 0.46 21.11 -10.10
C LEU A 26 -0.49 21.12 -8.90
N LEU A 27 -1.19 22.23 -8.63
CA LEU A 27 -2.16 22.32 -7.55
C LEU A 27 -3.33 21.36 -7.72
N ARG A 28 -3.83 21.18 -8.96
CA ARG A 28 -4.88 20.19 -9.25
C ARG A 28 -4.39 18.77 -9.00
N ALA A 29 -3.19 18.42 -9.44
CA ALA A 29 -2.61 17.11 -9.20
C ALA A 29 -2.41 16.85 -7.70
N LEU A 30 -1.91 17.83 -6.94
CA LEU A 30 -1.77 17.73 -5.48
C LEU A 30 -3.11 17.54 -4.78
N ARG A 31 -4.17 18.21 -5.23
CA ARG A 31 -5.53 18.04 -4.70
C ARG A 31 -6.08 16.64 -5.00
N ALA A 32 -5.87 16.13 -6.21
CA ALA A 32 -6.27 14.77 -6.56
C ALA A 32 -5.59 13.73 -5.65
N VAL A 33 -4.28 13.87 -5.43
CA VAL A 33 -3.51 12.99 -4.53
C VAL A 33 -3.97 13.09 -3.09
N ARG A 34 -4.25 14.30 -2.59
CA ARG A 34 -4.83 14.51 -1.26
C ARG A 34 -6.15 13.77 -1.11
N ASP A 35 -6.94 13.72 -2.17
CA ASP A 35 -8.25 13.06 -2.20
C ASP A 35 -8.14 11.55 -2.54
N GLY A 36 -6.92 11.01 -2.60
CA GLY A 36 -6.62 9.58 -2.78
C GLY A 36 -6.50 9.12 -4.23
N ASP A 37 -6.60 10.02 -5.21
CA ASP A 37 -6.39 9.70 -6.61
C ASP A 37 -4.90 9.72 -6.97
N PHE A 38 -4.31 8.53 -7.02
CA PHE A 38 -2.91 8.34 -7.42
C PHE A 38 -2.75 8.06 -8.92
N THR A 39 -3.80 8.22 -9.74
CA THR A 39 -3.74 8.00 -11.20
C THR A 39 -3.26 9.23 -11.98
N VAL A 40 -3.28 10.41 -11.35
CA VAL A 40 -2.81 11.66 -11.97
C VAL A 40 -1.31 11.62 -12.26
N GLU A 41 -0.90 12.33 -13.31
CA GLU A 41 0.50 12.45 -13.72
C GLU A 41 0.81 13.89 -14.14
N LEU A 42 2.00 14.35 -13.78
CA LEU A 42 2.53 15.64 -14.23
C LEU A 42 3.35 15.46 -15.51
N PRO A 43 3.37 16.45 -16.43
CA PRO A 43 4.18 16.39 -17.63
C PRO A 43 5.69 16.32 -17.32
N ALA A 44 6.39 15.37 -17.93
CA ALA A 44 7.84 15.19 -17.75
C ALA A 44 8.69 16.16 -18.60
N ASP A 45 8.07 16.91 -19.52
CA ASP A 45 8.73 17.84 -20.43
C ASP A 45 8.94 19.25 -19.84
N TRP A 46 8.56 19.45 -18.57
CA TRP A 46 8.89 20.67 -17.85
C TRP A 46 10.41 20.85 -17.71
N PRO A 47 10.97 22.00 -18.05
CA PRO A 47 12.41 22.24 -17.99
C PRO A 47 12.85 22.49 -16.54
N GLY A 48 14.15 22.25 -16.31
CA GLY A 48 14.82 22.60 -15.05
C GLY A 48 14.23 21.90 -13.83
N VAL A 49 13.91 22.67 -12.79
CA VAL A 49 13.37 22.14 -11.53
C VAL A 49 11.93 21.64 -11.69
N GLY A 50 11.16 22.19 -12.64
CA GLY A 50 9.80 21.74 -12.92
C GLY A 50 9.75 20.27 -13.29
N GLY A 51 10.59 19.82 -14.25
CA GLY A 51 10.67 18.42 -14.64
C GLY A 51 11.08 17.51 -13.49
N LYS A 52 12.07 17.92 -12.68
CA LYS A 52 12.48 17.16 -11.49
C LYS A 52 11.34 17.00 -10.47
N ILE A 53 10.51 18.04 -10.29
CA ILE A 53 9.30 17.96 -9.45
C ILE A 53 8.31 16.97 -10.07
N ALA A 54 8.05 17.06 -11.37
CA ALA A 54 7.13 16.16 -12.07
C ALA A 54 7.57 14.70 -11.96
N ASP A 55 8.84 14.40 -12.22
CA ASP A 55 9.42 13.06 -12.10
C ASP A 55 9.29 12.53 -10.67
N THR A 56 9.73 13.32 -9.68
CA THR A 56 9.66 12.91 -8.26
C THR A 56 8.22 12.68 -7.81
N PHE A 57 7.29 13.54 -8.24
CA PHE A 57 5.87 13.42 -7.96
C PHE A 57 5.30 12.15 -8.58
N ASN A 58 5.54 11.92 -9.87
CA ASN A 58 5.04 10.75 -10.60
C ASN A 58 5.60 9.44 -10.00
N GLU A 59 6.87 9.43 -9.60
CA GLU A 59 7.48 8.29 -8.90
C GLU A 59 6.83 8.03 -7.53
N MET A 60 6.51 9.08 -6.77
CA MET A 60 5.79 8.95 -5.50
C MET A 60 4.40 8.35 -5.70
N LEU A 61 3.68 8.78 -6.74
CA LEU A 61 2.36 8.25 -7.07
C LEU A 61 2.43 6.81 -7.56
N ALA A 62 3.44 6.46 -8.35
CA ALA A 62 3.68 5.08 -8.76
C ALA A 62 3.88 4.15 -7.54
N ALA A 63 4.64 4.60 -6.53
CA ALA A 63 4.81 3.86 -5.28
C ALA A 63 3.48 3.71 -4.51
N ASN A 64 2.69 4.79 -4.38
CA ASN A 64 1.38 4.73 -3.73
C ASN A 64 0.42 3.77 -4.44
N ARG A 65 0.38 3.82 -5.78
CA ARG A 65 -0.41 2.90 -6.62
C ARG A 65 0.01 1.44 -6.39
N GLN A 66 1.32 1.19 -6.29
CA GLN A 66 1.81 -0.15 -6.01
C GLN A 66 1.35 -0.64 -4.64
N VAL A 67 1.52 0.18 -3.60
CA VAL A 67 1.09 -0.17 -2.24
C VAL A 67 -0.40 -0.49 -2.19
N ALA A 68 -1.24 0.34 -2.80
CA ALA A 68 -2.68 0.10 -2.86
C ALA A 68 -3.02 -1.26 -3.51
N ARG A 69 -2.37 -1.58 -4.64
CA ARG A 69 -2.56 -2.88 -5.33
C ARG A 69 -2.09 -4.07 -4.49
N GLU A 70 -0.95 -3.96 -3.84
CA GLU A 70 -0.42 -5.03 -2.99
C GLU A 70 -1.35 -5.30 -1.80
N LEU A 71 -1.87 -4.24 -1.16
CA LEU A 71 -2.83 -4.37 -0.07
C LEU A 71 -4.16 -4.96 -0.53
N GLU A 72 -4.68 -4.55 -1.69
CA GLU A 72 -5.88 -5.15 -2.28
C GLU A 72 -5.68 -6.63 -2.56
N GLN A 73 -4.54 -7.00 -3.17
CA GLN A 73 -4.22 -8.37 -3.51
C GLN A 73 -4.09 -9.24 -2.24
N VAL A 74 -3.38 -8.78 -1.21
CA VAL A 74 -3.28 -9.53 0.05
C VAL A 74 -4.64 -9.64 0.75
N GLY A 75 -5.43 -8.58 0.78
CA GLY A 75 -6.79 -8.60 1.33
C GLY A 75 -7.66 -9.65 0.63
N LYS A 76 -7.58 -9.75 -0.70
CA LYS A 76 -8.28 -10.77 -1.48
C LYS A 76 -7.75 -12.17 -1.24
N GLU A 77 -6.44 -12.39 -1.35
CA GLU A 77 -5.88 -13.74 -1.22
C GLU A 77 -6.00 -14.29 0.21
N VAL A 78 -5.69 -13.49 1.23
CA VAL A 78 -5.78 -13.92 2.64
C VAL A 78 -7.22 -13.88 3.13
N GLY A 79 -7.91 -12.76 2.95
CA GLY A 79 -9.24 -12.53 3.53
C GLY A 79 -10.37 -13.25 2.82
N VAL A 80 -10.33 -13.33 1.47
CA VAL A 80 -11.41 -13.94 0.68
C VAL A 80 -11.09 -15.39 0.30
N HIS A 81 -9.86 -15.65 -0.16
CA HIS A 81 -9.46 -16.98 -0.62
C HIS A 81 -8.82 -17.86 0.46
N GLY A 82 -8.57 -17.33 1.66
CA GLY A 82 -7.95 -18.09 2.76
C GLY A 82 -6.52 -18.54 2.47
N LYS A 83 -5.81 -17.90 1.52
CA LYS A 83 -4.40 -18.18 1.22
C LYS A 83 -3.50 -17.45 2.21
N THR A 84 -3.49 -17.95 3.43
CA THR A 84 -2.84 -17.37 4.63
C THR A 84 -1.32 -17.27 4.55
N ARG A 85 -0.68 -17.78 3.50
CA ARG A 85 0.77 -17.64 3.24
C ARG A 85 1.11 -16.42 2.36
N GLN A 86 0.13 -15.76 1.78
CA GLN A 86 0.37 -14.54 1.00
C GLN A 86 0.83 -13.42 1.94
N ARG A 87 1.85 -12.68 1.53
CA ARG A 87 2.42 -11.54 2.27
C ARG A 87 2.49 -10.32 1.37
N VAL A 88 2.43 -9.15 1.97
CA VAL A 88 2.62 -7.88 1.28
C VAL A 88 4.10 -7.72 0.95
N LYS A 89 4.39 -7.25 -0.26
CA LYS A 89 5.75 -6.94 -0.71
C LYS A 89 5.79 -5.64 -1.51
N PHE A 90 6.42 -4.61 -0.95
CA PHE A 90 6.62 -3.34 -1.65
C PHE A 90 7.98 -3.32 -2.37
N ASP A 91 8.07 -2.66 -3.53
CA ASP A 91 9.32 -2.56 -4.31
C ASP A 91 10.34 -1.65 -3.61
N ARG A 92 9.86 -0.55 -3.01
CA ARG A 92 10.68 0.38 -2.24
C ARG A 92 10.51 0.09 -0.75
N ARG A 93 11.49 -0.60 -0.14
CA ARG A 93 11.46 -0.99 1.29
C ARG A 93 12.21 -0.04 2.23
N ASN A 94 12.82 1.02 1.69
CA ASN A 94 13.61 1.94 2.50
C ASN A 94 12.70 2.81 3.37
N GLY A 95 13.15 3.11 4.59
CA GLY A 95 12.43 3.98 5.52
C GLY A 95 11.07 3.43 5.93
N CYS A 96 10.06 4.32 6.02
CA CYS A 96 8.73 3.99 6.53
C CYS A 96 8.00 2.90 5.72
N TRP A 97 8.35 2.73 4.44
CA TRP A 97 7.72 1.71 3.59
C TRP A 97 8.02 0.28 4.06
N GLY A 98 9.27 -0.01 4.41
CA GLY A 98 9.64 -1.33 4.95
C GLY A 98 9.00 -1.59 6.32
N VAL A 99 8.90 -0.55 7.15
CA VAL A 99 8.20 -0.63 8.44
C VAL A 99 6.72 -0.95 8.24
N MET A 100 6.05 -0.28 7.29
CA MET A 100 4.65 -0.55 6.97
C MET A 100 4.46 -1.97 6.43
N GLU A 101 5.33 -2.44 5.54
CA GLU A 101 5.29 -3.83 5.05
C GLU A 101 5.39 -4.82 6.22
N THR A 102 6.32 -4.55 7.14
CA THR A 102 6.54 -5.39 8.33
C THR A 102 5.29 -5.41 9.21
N HIS A 103 4.73 -4.25 9.53
CA HIS A 103 3.53 -4.15 10.37
C HIS A 103 2.31 -4.86 9.76
N VAL A 104 2.08 -4.72 8.45
CA VAL A 104 0.95 -5.41 7.81
C VAL A 104 1.14 -6.92 7.84
N ASN A 105 2.35 -7.40 7.57
CA ASN A 105 2.64 -8.83 7.62
C ASN A 105 2.56 -9.39 9.04
N THR A 106 3.06 -8.67 10.05
CA THR A 106 2.90 -9.03 11.46
C THR A 106 1.43 -9.09 11.87
N LEU A 107 0.62 -8.10 11.47
CA LEU A 107 -0.82 -8.14 11.72
C LEU A 107 -1.48 -9.38 11.11
N VAL A 108 -1.10 -9.75 9.88
CA VAL A 108 -1.60 -10.98 9.25
C VAL A 108 -1.20 -12.21 10.08
N ASP A 109 0.06 -12.31 10.51
CA ASP A 109 0.53 -13.45 11.33
C ASP A 109 -0.18 -13.53 12.69
N ASP A 110 -0.35 -12.38 13.37
CA ASP A 110 -1.01 -12.26 14.67
C ASP A 110 -2.49 -12.67 14.62
N LEU A 111 -3.17 -12.44 13.49
CA LEU A 111 -4.55 -12.88 13.28
C LEU A 111 -4.66 -14.36 12.89
N LEU A 112 -3.66 -14.90 12.20
CA LEU A 112 -3.71 -16.26 11.67
C LEU A 112 -3.40 -17.34 12.71
N TRP A 113 -2.48 -17.07 13.63
CA TRP A 113 -2.07 -18.06 14.63
C TRP A 113 -3.26 -18.54 15.49
N PRO A 114 -4.08 -17.65 16.11
CA PRO A 114 -5.19 -18.08 16.95
C PRO A 114 -6.25 -18.85 16.14
N THR A 115 -6.54 -18.41 14.91
CA THR A 115 -7.50 -19.08 14.03
C THR A 115 -7.04 -20.50 13.65
N ALA A 116 -5.75 -20.69 13.39
CA ALA A 116 -5.18 -22.01 13.12
C ALA A 116 -5.29 -22.93 14.34
N GLU A 117 -5.02 -22.42 15.55
CA GLU A 117 -5.14 -23.19 16.79
C GLU A 117 -6.59 -23.60 17.08
N VAL A 118 -7.55 -22.69 16.90
CA VAL A 118 -9.00 -23.02 17.01
C VAL A 118 -9.35 -24.15 16.06
N THR A 119 -8.94 -24.03 14.79
CA THR A 119 -9.22 -25.04 13.76
C THR A 119 -8.62 -26.39 14.12
N ARG A 120 -7.37 -26.40 14.61
CA ARG A 120 -6.69 -27.62 15.07
C ARG A 120 -7.45 -28.29 16.22
N SER A 121 -7.80 -27.54 17.25
CA SER A 121 -8.48 -28.09 18.43
C SER A 121 -9.89 -28.59 18.09
N ILE A 122 -10.66 -27.88 17.28
CA ILE A 122 -11.97 -28.36 16.80
C ILE A 122 -11.81 -29.66 15.99
N ALA A 123 -10.80 -29.75 15.12
CA ALA A 123 -10.54 -30.96 14.35
C ALA A 123 -10.12 -32.15 15.22
N ALA A 124 -9.42 -31.92 16.33
CA ALA A 124 -9.09 -32.96 17.31
C ALA A 124 -10.35 -33.47 18.03
N VAL A 125 -11.19 -32.55 18.52
CA VAL A 125 -12.48 -32.88 19.15
C VAL A 125 -13.38 -33.67 18.21
N ALA A 126 -13.45 -33.29 16.92
CA ALA A 126 -14.23 -34.02 15.92
C ALA A 126 -13.73 -35.47 15.68
N LYS A 127 -12.47 -35.76 16.02
CA LYS A 127 -11.88 -37.11 15.98
C LYS A 127 -12.00 -37.85 17.32
N GLY A 128 -12.65 -37.25 18.32
CA GLY A 128 -12.77 -37.77 19.68
C GLY A 128 -11.54 -37.55 20.56
N ASP A 129 -10.58 -36.74 20.13
CA ASP A 129 -9.40 -36.40 20.93
C ASP A 129 -9.64 -35.12 21.74
N LEU A 130 -10.09 -35.32 22.98
CA LEU A 130 -10.32 -34.26 23.98
C LEU A 130 -9.05 -33.93 24.78
N SER A 131 -7.87 -34.43 24.40
CA SER A 131 -6.63 -34.05 25.09
C SER A 131 -6.04 -32.73 24.58
N GLN A 132 -6.51 -32.24 23.43
CA GLN A 132 -5.88 -31.14 22.67
C GLN A 132 -6.49 -29.77 23.00
N THR A 133 -6.21 -29.25 24.18
CA THR A 133 -6.63 -27.91 24.59
C THR A 133 -5.87 -26.81 23.85
N MET A 134 -6.48 -25.64 23.75
CA MET A 134 -5.84 -24.44 23.25
C MET A 134 -4.99 -23.78 24.34
N ARG A 135 -3.82 -23.29 23.94
CA ARG A 135 -2.97 -22.47 24.79
C ARG A 135 -3.60 -21.10 24.99
N LEU A 136 -3.53 -20.58 26.22
CA LEU A 136 -3.99 -19.23 26.57
C LEU A 136 -2.88 -18.18 26.49
N GLU A 137 -1.70 -18.57 26.01
CA GLU A 137 -0.50 -17.75 25.90
C GLU A 137 0.27 -18.12 24.63
N VAL A 138 0.87 -17.11 23.99
CA VAL A 138 1.66 -17.23 22.75
C VAL A 138 2.93 -16.41 22.92
N GLU A 139 4.10 -17.04 22.76
CA GLU A 139 5.39 -16.36 22.81
C GLU A 139 5.58 -15.46 24.06
N GLY A 140 5.14 -15.92 25.24
CA GLY A 140 5.27 -15.15 26.48
C GLY A 140 4.17 -14.11 26.71
N ARG A 141 3.18 -14.01 25.80
CA ARG A 141 2.09 -13.04 25.88
C ARG A 141 0.75 -13.75 26.08
N PRO A 142 -0.02 -13.38 27.12
CA PRO A 142 -1.36 -13.94 27.30
C PRO A 142 -2.23 -13.57 26.10
N LEU A 143 -3.11 -14.49 25.69
CA LEU A 143 -4.17 -14.15 24.76
C LEU A 143 -5.09 -13.12 25.41
N GLU A 144 -5.57 -12.18 24.61
CA GLU A 144 -6.49 -11.14 25.04
C GLU A 144 -7.72 -11.06 24.11
N GLY A 145 -8.74 -10.32 24.54
CA GLY A 145 -9.93 -10.02 23.75
C GLY A 145 -10.64 -11.26 23.18
N GLU A 146 -11.02 -11.18 21.90
CA GLU A 146 -11.76 -12.24 21.21
C GLU A 146 -10.95 -13.54 21.05
N PHE A 147 -9.62 -13.48 21.00
CA PHE A 147 -8.79 -14.69 20.93
C PHE A 147 -8.80 -15.46 22.24
N LEU A 148 -8.69 -14.77 23.38
CA LEU A 148 -8.84 -15.39 24.70
C LEU A 148 -10.22 -16.00 24.88
N ARG A 149 -11.26 -15.27 24.47
CA ARG A 149 -12.64 -15.74 24.53
C ARG A 149 -12.84 -17.02 23.72
N SER A 150 -12.33 -17.05 22.49
CA SER A 150 -12.41 -18.23 21.61
C SER A 150 -11.68 -19.43 22.21
N ALA A 151 -10.47 -19.23 22.73
CA ALA A 151 -9.70 -20.29 23.36
C ALA A 151 -10.40 -20.88 24.59
N ARG A 152 -11.01 -20.04 25.43
CA ARG A 152 -11.81 -20.50 26.58
C ARG A 152 -13.03 -21.31 26.17
N ILE A 153 -13.78 -20.86 25.16
CA ILE A 153 -14.95 -21.59 24.65
C ILE A 153 -14.54 -22.99 24.17
N VAL A 154 -13.46 -23.08 23.39
CA VAL A 154 -12.95 -24.37 22.90
C VAL A 154 -12.49 -25.26 24.06
N ASN A 155 -11.77 -24.72 25.05
CA ASN A 155 -11.34 -25.50 26.21
C ASN A 155 -12.51 -26.00 27.06
N THR A 156 -13.52 -25.17 27.30
CA THR A 156 -14.75 -25.60 28.01
C THR A 156 -15.50 -26.69 27.26
N MET A 157 -15.52 -26.68 25.92
CA MET A 157 -16.11 -27.76 25.12
C MET A 157 -15.32 -29.07 25.27
N ILE A 158 -13.99 -28.98 25.42
CA ILE A 158 -13.11 -30.14 25.59
C ILE A 158 -13.25 -30.78 26.99
N GLU A 159 -13.52 -29.97 28.00
CA GLU A 159 -13.65 -30.40 29.40
C GLU A 159 -14.98 -31.09 29.73
N GLN A 160 -15.96 -31.08 28.80
CA GLN A 160 -17.29 -31.71 28.94
C GLN A 160 -17.30 -33.15 28.44
#